data_AF-A0A5R9RT06-F1
#
_entry.id   AF-A0A5R9RT06-F1
#
_cell.length_a   1.000
_cell.length_b   1.000
_cell.length_c   1.000
_cell.angle_alpha   90.00
_cell.angle_beta   90.00
_cell.angle_gamma   90.00
#
_symmetry.space_group_name_H-M   'P 1'
#
loop_
_entity.id
_entity.type
_entity.pdbx_description
1 polymer ?
#
loop_
_entity_poly.entity_id
_entity_poly.type
_entity_poly.pdbx_seq_one_letter_code
_entity_poly.pdbx_strand_id
1 'polypeptide(L)'
;MPPVDDRQRLLQLYERLGSALQRKDWKAMGQVDLAIRAQLVAMSSQAGLAADVLLAKKHLKRLHEQASQACAEECERLRRLLLSHLEYAEGRSAYMQVDTYQEGR
;
A
#
# COMPACT_ATOMS: atom_id res chain seq x y z
N MET A 1 -6.39 5.37 32.56
CA MET A 1 -5.92 5.79 31.21
C MET A 1 -6.85 6.88 30.73
N PRO A 2 -6.38 8.01 30.20
CA PRO A 2 -7.29 8.98 29.60
C PRO A 2 -7.97 8.29 28.40
N PRO A 3 -9.25 8.62 28.08
CA PRO A 3 -9.82 8.20 26.81
C PRO A 3 -8.92 8.80 25.75
N VAL A 4 -8.26 7.95 24.96
CA VAL A 4 -7.47 8.47 23.87
C VAL A 4 -8.45 9.06 22.88
N ASP A 5 -8.23 10.32 22.49
CA ASP A 5 -9.11 11.01 21.57
C ASP A 5 -9.09 10.28 20.22
N ASP A 6 -10.13 9.46 19.97
CA ASP A 6 -10.28 8.67 18.76
C ASP A 6 -10.24 9.54 17.51
N ARG A 7 -10.73 10.79 17.60
CA ARG A 7 -10.63 11.76 16.51
C ARG A 7 -9.17 12.06 16.22
N GLN A 8 -8.37 12.39 17.23
CA GLN A 8 -6.95 12.68 17.05
C GLN A 8 -6.20 11.50 16.43
N ARG A 9 -6.49 10.28 16.89
CA ARG A 9 -5.89 9.06 16.30
C ARG A 9 -6.26 8.88 14.83
N LEU A 10 -7.53 9.06 14.48
CA LEU A 10 -7.98 8.96 13.09
C LEU A 10 -7.32 10.00 12.19
N LEU A 11 -7.15 11.23 12.68
CA LEU A 11 -6.44 12.29 11.96
C LEU A 11 -4.95 11.97 11.77
N GLN A 12 -4.29 11.44 12.79
CA GLN A 12 -2.89 11.00 12.66
C GLN A 12 -2.75 9.85 11.65
N LEU A 13 -3.68 8.90 11.65
CA LEU A 13 -3.70 7.82 10.66
C LEU A 13 -3.94 8.36 9.24
N TYR A 14 -4.80 9.36 9.09
CA TYR A 14 -5.04 10.05 7.82
C TYR A 14 -3.75 10.68 7.27
N GLU A 15 -3.03 11.46 8.09
CA GLU A 15 -1.78 12.10 7.67
C GLU A 15 -0.69 11.07 7.31
N ARG A 16 -0.57 10.01 8.11
CA ARG A 16 0.39 8.93 7.84
C ARG A 16 0.07 8.20 6.54
N LEU A 17 -1.21 7.92 6.29
CA LEU A 17 -1.67 7.27 5.06
C LEU A 17 -1.42 8.17 3.85
N GLY A 18 -1.73 9.46 3.95
CA GLY A 18 -1.51 10.45 2.90
C GLY A 18 -0.03 10.59 2.54
N SER A 19 0.84 10.67 3.55
CA SER A 19 2.30 10.72 3.35
C SER A 19 2.84 9.45 2.70
N ALA A 20 2.37 8.27 3.13
CA ALA A 20 2.78 6.99 2.52
C ALA A 20 2.34 6.91 1.05
N LEU A 21 1.09 7.31 0.76
CA LEU A 21 0.55 7.35 -0.60
C LEU A 21 1.32 8.31 -1.50
N GLN A 22 1.57 9.54 -1.03
CA GLN A 22 2.29 10.56 -1.79
C GLN A 22 3.72 10.11 -2.14
N ARG A 23 4.39 9.43 -1.22
CA ARG A 23 5.77 8.93 -1.41
C ARG A 23 5.83 7.59 -2.14
N LYS A 24 4.68 6.96 -2.42
CA LYS A 24 4.59 5.58 -2.90
C LYS A 24 5.38 4.60 -2.00
N ASP A 25 5.38 4.87 -0.69
CA ASP A 25 6.03 4.01 0.30
C ASP A 25 5.10 2.86 0.65
N TRP A 26 5.16 1.80 -0.17
CA TRP A 26 4.31 0.62 -0.04
C TRP A 26 4.56 -0.16 1.26
N LYS A 27 5.76 -0.04 1.84
CA LYS A 27 6.07 -0.66 3.13
C LYS A 27 5.38 0.10 4.27
N ALA A 28 5.46 1.44 4.26
CA ALA A 28 4.73 2.27 5.22
C ALA A 28 3.21 2.10 5.06
N MET A 29 2.72 1.93 3.82
CA MET A 29 1.31 1.67 3.53
C MET A 29 0.74 0.50 4.35
N GLY A 30 1.42 -0.65 4.33
CA GLY A 30 0.99 -1.83 5.10
C GLY A 30 1.02 -1.62 6.62
N GLN A 31 1.98 -0.84 7.14
CA GLN A 31 2.03 -0.51 8.56
C GLN A 31 0.88 0.40 8.99
N VAL A 32 0.52 1.36 8.14
CA VAL A 32 -0.61 2.26 8.40
C VAL A 32 -1.93 1.50 8.31
N ASP A 33 -2.10 0.61 7.32
CA ASP A 33 -3.29 -0.24 7.18
C ASP A 33 -3.57 -1.08 8.43
N LEU A 34 -2.55 -1.75 8.97
CA LEU A 34 -2.66 -2.52 10.23
C LEU A 34 -3.06 -1.63 11.41
N ALA A 35 -2.53 -0.41 11.48
CA ALA A 35 -2.87 0.54 12.53
C ALA A 35 -4.30 1.07 12.39
N ILE A 36 -4.78 1.29 11.16
CA ILE A 36 -6.19 1.62 10.87
C ILE A 36 -7.10 0.49 11.37
N ARG A 37 -6.78 -0.77 11.03
CA ARG A 37 -7.54 -1.93 11.50
C ARG A 37 -7.64 -1.97 13.02
N ALA A 38 -6.51 -1.84 13.72
CA ALA A 38 -6.46 -1.87 15.19
C ALA A 38 -7.34 -0.77 15.81
N GLN A 39 -7.28 0.45 15.28
CA GLN A 39 -8.08 1.57 15.77
C GLN A 39 -9.58 1.35 15.51
N LEU A 40 -9.97 0.86 14.34
CA LEU A 40 -11.37 0.59 14.02
C LEU A 40 -11.97 -0.51 14.91
N VAL A 41 -11.19 -1.55 15.23
CA VAL A 41 -11.60 -2.61 16.18
C VAL A 41 -11.72 -2.06 17.60
N ALA A 42 -10.80 -1.22 18.05
CA ALA A 42 -10.88 -0.60 19.38
C ALA A 42 -12.12 0.31 19.53
N MET A 43 -12.53 0.96 18.44
CA MET A 43 -13.73 1.80 18.41
C MET A 43 -15.04 1.01 18.31
N SER A 44 -15.03 -0.22 17.79
CA SER A 44 -16.28 -0.98 17.56
C SER A 44 -16.97 -1.44 18.84
N SER A 45 -16.25 -1.50 19.96
CA SER A 45 -16.82 -1.83 21.28
C SER A 45 -17.44 -0.63 21.99
N GLN A 46 -17.37 0.58 21.42
CA GLN A 46 -17.87 1.79 22.03
C GLN A 46 -19.31 2.07 21.59
N ALA A 47 -20.20 2.36 22.56
CA ALA A 47 -21.55 2.81 22.27
C ALA A 47 -21.56 4.31 21.97
N GLY A 48 -22.08 4.70 20.79
CA GLY A 48 -22.31 6.11 20.44
C GLY A 48 -21.03 6.93 20.23
N LEU A 49 -20.43 6.82 19.04
CA LEU A 49 -19.32 7.68 18.65
C LEU A 49 -19.78 9.13 18.43
N ALA A 50 -18.98 10.09 18.89
CA ALA A 50 -19.23 11.51 18.64
C ALA A 50 -19.20 11.85 17.14
N ALA A 51 -19.94 12.90 16.75
CA ALA A 51 -20.13 13.25 15.34
C ALA A 51 -18.81 13.63 14.63
N ASP A 52 -17.89 14.26 15.34
CA ASP A 52 -16.56 14.63 14.85
C ASP A 52 -15.65 13.41 14.63
N VAL A 53 -15.74 12.39 15.49
CA VAL A 53 -15.09 11.08 15.32
C VAL A 53 -15.63 10.37 14.07
N LEU A 54 -16.96 10.38 13.87
CA LEU A 54 -17.59 9.81 12.67
C LEU A 54 -17.14 10.52 11.40
N LEU A 55 -17.00 11.86 11.44
CA LEU A 55 -16.51 12.65 10.33
C LEU A 55 -15.04 12.29 10.01
N ALA A 56 -14.16 12.24 11.01
CA ALA A 56 -12.76 11.83 10.83
C ALA A 56 -12.64 10.41 10.24
N LYS A 57 -13.47 9.48 10.73
CA LYS A 57 -13.55 8.10 10.19
C LYS A 57 -13.95 8.09 8.72
N LYS A 58 -14.92 8.92 8.32
CA LYS A 58 -15.36 9.04 6.92
C LYS A 58 -14.25 9.57 6.01
N HIS A 59 -13.50 10.56 6.45
CA HIS A 59 -12.35 11.09 5.70
C HIS A 59 -11.24 10.04 5.54
N LEU A 60 -10.89 9.34 6.62
CA LEU A 60 -9.92 8.25 6.59
C LEU A 60 -10.35 7.13 5.64
N LYS A 61 -11.63 6.72 5.67
CA LYS A 61 -12.15 5.69 4.76
C LYS A 61 -11.97 6.08 3.29
N ARG A 62 -12.29 7.32 2.92
CA ARG A 62 -12.14 7.80 1.54
C ARG A 62 -10.68 7.77 1.08
N LEU A 63 -9.74 8.19 1.93
CA LEU A 63 -8.32 8.12 1.59
C LEU A 63 -7.82 6.67 1.51
N HIS A 64 -8.34 5.77 2.35
CA HIS A 64 -8.03 4.34 2.31
C HIS A 64 -8.51 3.67 1.03
N GLU A 65 -9.68 4.05 0.51
CA GLU A 65 -10.17 3.60 -0.80
C GLU A 65 -9.23 4.03 -1.94
N GLN A 66 -8.74 5.28 -1.90
CA GLN A 66 -7.74 5.78 -2.86
C GLN A 66 -6.41 5.04 -2.76
N ALA A 67 -5.93 4.80 -1.54
CA ALA A 67 -4.71 4.04 -1.31
C ALA A 67 -4.83 2.59 -1.82
N SER A 68 -5.99 1.96 -1.62
CA SER A 68 -6.27 0.61 -2.13
C SER A 68 -6.22 0.54 -3.65
N GLN A 69 -6.79 1.54 -4.33
CA GLN A 69 -6.70 1.66 -5.79
C GLN A 69 -5.25 1.85 -6.27
N ALA A 70 -4.48 2.71 -5.61
CA ALA A 70 -3.06 2.92 -5.94
C ALA A 70 -2.21 1.65 -5.74
N CYS A 71 -2.50 0.86 -4.71
CA CYS A 71 -1.86 -0.45 -4.51
C CYS A 71 -2.17 -1.42 -5.66
N ALA A 72 -3.43 -1.47 -6.12
CA ALA A 72 -3.81 -2.32 -7.26
C ALA A 72 -3.09 -1.92 -8.56
N GLU A 73 -2.98 -0.61 -8.81
CA GLU A 73 -2.25 -0.07 -9.96
C GLU A 73 -0.76 -0.41 -9.92
N GLU A 74 -0.14 -0.32 -8.73
CA GLU A 74 1.27 -0.68 -8.56
C GLU A 74 1.50 -2.18 -8.75
N CYS A 75 0.60 -3.04 -8.25
CA CYS A 75 0.65 -4.47 -8.49
C CYS A 75 0.64 -4.77 -10.00
N GLU A 76 -0.24 -4.11 -10.76
CA GLU A 76 -0.32 -4.31 -12.21
C GLU A 76 0.91 -3.73 -12.94
N ARG A 77 1.48 -2.63 -12.46
CA ARG A 77 2.74 -2.08 -12.98
C ARG A 77 3.90 -3.07 -12.79
N LEU A 78 4.03 -3.63 -11.59
CA LEU A 78 5.07 -4.62 -11.27
C LEU A 78 4.86 -5.91 -12.07
N ARG A 79 3.62 -6.38 -12.21
CA ARG A 79 3.30 -7.55 -13.03
C ARG A 79 3.79 -7.37 -14.47
N ARG A 80 3.47 -6.23 -15.10
CA ARG A 80 3.90 -5.93 -16.47
C ARG A 80 5.42 -5.82 -16.60
N LEU A 81 6.08 -5.20 -15.63
CA LEU A 81 7.54 -5.08 -15.61
C LEU A 81 8.22 -6.45 -15.51
N LEU A 82 7.76 -7.31 -14.61
CA LEU A 82 8.34 -8.64 -14.46
C LEU A 82 8.06 -9.53 -15.67
N LEU A 83 6.87 -9.40 -16.27
CA LEU A 83 6.53 -10.12 -17.50
C LEU A 83 7.44 -9.71 -18.66
N SER A 84 7.76 -8.43 -18.83
CA SER A 84 8.67 -8.00 -19.89
C SER A 84 10.07 -8.59 -19.72
N HIS A 85 10.57 -8.71 -18.48
CA HIS A 85 11.83 -9.40 -18.22
C HIS A 85 11.81 -10.88 -18.59
N LEU A 86 10.65 -11.54 -18.46
CA LEU A 86 10.48 -12.94 -18.89
C LEU A 86 10.33 -13.09 -20.41
N GLU A 87 9.70 -12.12 -21.08
CA GLU A 87 9.45 -12.16 -22.53
C GLU A 87 10.72 -11.82 -23.33
N TYR A 88 11.34 -10.67 -23.06
CA TYR A 88 12.53 -10.25 -23.79
C TYR A 88 13.78 -11.01 -23.34
N ALA A 89 13.88 -11.25 -22.03
CA ALA A 89 14.94 -12.03 -21.38
C ALA A 89 16.32 -11.88 -22.04
N GLU A 90 16.74 -10.63 -22.23
CA GLU A 90 17.96 -10.27 -22.96
C GLU A 90 19.19 -11.05 -22.48
N GLY A 91 19.27 -11.33 -21.18
CA GLY A 91 20.30 -12.19 -20.61
C GLY A 91 20.28 -13.62 -21.14
N ARG A 92 19.11 -14.26 -21.27
CA ARG A 92 18.99 -15.60 -21.88
C ARG A 92 19.41 -15.57 -23.35
N SER A 93 18.99 -14.55 -24.09
CA SER A 93 19.38 -14.36 -25.49
C SER A 93 20.89 -14.21 -25.63
N ALA A 94 21.52 -13.43 -24.73
CA ALA A 94 22.97 -13.27 -24.70
C ALA A 94 23.70 -14.58 -24.36
N TYR A 95 23.24 -15.35 -23.37
CA TYR A 95 23.80 -16.68 -23.07
C TYR A 95 23.71 -17.61 -24.28
N MET A 96 22.54 -17.74 -24.91
CA MET A 96 22.38 -18.59 -26.10
C MET A 96 23.31 -18.20 -27.25
N GLN A 97 23.49 -16.90 -27.50
CA GLN A 97 24.42 -16.42 -28.52
C GLN A 97 25.86 -16.78 -28.18
N VAL A 98 26.32 -16.53 -26.96
CA VAL A 98 27.68 -16.85 -26.52
C VAL A 98 27.95 -18.35 -26.60
N ASP A 99 27.01 -19.18 -26.13
CA ASP A 99 27.14 -20.64 -26.15
C ASP A 99 27.24 -21.15 -27.60
N THR A 100 26.37 -20.63 -28.51
CA THR A 100 26.42 -20.99 -29.93
C THR A 100 27.76 -20.61 -30.59
N TYR A 101 28.34 -19.46 -30.24
CA TYR A 101 29.66 -19.06 -30.73
C TYR A 101 30.80 -19.90 -30.16
N GLN A 102 30.66 -20.46 -28.95
CA GLN A 102 31.67 -21.28 -28.30
C GLN A 102 31.63 -22.75 -28.74
N GLU A 103 30.44 -23.30 -28.98
CA GLU A 103 30.26 -24.67 -29.48
C GLU A 103 30.66 -24.82 -30.95
N GLY A 104 30.63 -23.73 -31.73
CA GLY A 104 31.06 -23.71 -33.13
C GLY A 104 32.57 -23.59 -33.35
N ARG A 105 33.40 -23.69 -32.29
CA ARG A 105 34.86 -23.55 -32.34
C ARG A 105 35.59 -24.86 -32.08
#